data_AF-A0A4Q2Y2H5-F1
#
_entry.id   AF-A0A4Q2Y2H5-F1
#
_cell.length_a   1.000
_cell.length_b   1.000
_cell.length_c   1.000
_cell.angle_alpha   90.00
_cell.angle_beta   90.00
_cell.angle_gamma   90.00
#
_symmetry.space_group_name_H-M   'P 1'
#
loop_
_entity.id
_entity.type
_entity.pdbx_description
1 polymer ?
#
loop_
_entity_poly.entity_id
_entity_poly.type
_entity_poly.pdbx_seq_one_letter_code
_entity_poly.pdbx_strand_id
1 'polypeptide(L)'
;YPAVAGLYALAFLAVIYGIRAQRYDLAKIHAMPERSIKGVGEASRIYFEKHPSELTLSQSALLAGIVRGPDSFNPFSSMEFATRERGTTLDRMVDAGVISKAEADAAKQEPIEVRPKYRREYQRSYAMDQIAVDLEIILEKENIDLGGLNITTTIDKRIQQKAEEALDKKLREVERLSGYPHQTRAAWNNLPEDQRGVPEYIQGAAVVMENRTGAVLALVGGRDADESWFNRATGKGRPVGSIFKPFVYLAAFDKGLRPTTSISDGPIQPGEIKNGKNWRPRNSDGTYGGMQPVSYGLIRSRNTMSVRVGNYAGMDYVKEVRRMAGFNKPINDSPTS
;
A
#
# COMPACT_ATOMS: atom_id res chain seq x y z
N TYR A 1 -7.44 -41.72 4.21
CA TYR A 1 -6.04 -41.74 4.66
C TYR A 1 -5.26 -40.47 4.22
N PRO A 2 -5.52 -39.25 4.74
CA PRO A 2 -4.72 -38.06 4.39
C PRO A 2 -3.99 -37.39 5.59
N ALA A 3 -4.03 -37.98 6.79
CA ALA A 3 -3.45 -37.35 8.00
C ALA A 3 -1.94 -37.61 8.20
N VAL A 4 -1.31 -38.46 7.38
CA VAL A 4 0.03 -39.01 7.68
C VAL A 4 1.18 -38.19 7.05
N ALA A 5 0.91 -37.38 6.03
CA ALA A 5 1.96 -36.71 5.23
C ALA A 5 2.66 -35.52 5.91
N GLY A 6 1.89 -34.63 6.56
CA GLY A 6 2.48 -33.55 7.38
C GLY A 6 3.27 -34.09 8.59
N LEU A 7 2.86 -35.27 9.07
CA LEU A 7 3.58 -36.04 10.08
C LEU A 7 4.90 -36.59 9.55
N TYR A 8 5.02 -36.98 8.28
CA TYR A 8 6.29 -37.51 7.73
C TYR A 8 7.39 -36.45 7.59
N ALA A 9 7.06 -35.22 7.14
CA ALA A 9 8.06 -34.14 7.08
C ALA A 9 8.56 -33.73 8.48
N LEU A 10 7.63 -33.60 9.44
CA LEU A 10 7.95 -33.27 10.83
C LEU A 10 8.64 -34.43 11.56
N ALA A 11 8.24 -35.67 11.33
CA ALA A 11 8.86 -36.86 11.90
C ALA A 11 10.26 -37.08 11.33
N PHE A 12 10.48 -36.86 10.04
CA PHE A 12 11.82 -36.99 9.44
C PHE A 12 12.79 -35.92 9.96
N LEU A 13 12.33 -34.66 10.09
CA LEU A 13 13.11 -33.60 10.74
C LEU A 13 13.38 -33.89 12.23
N ALA A 14 12.41 -34.46 12.94
CA ALA A 14 12.56 -34.80 14.36
C ALA A 14 13.51 -36.00 14.58
N VAL A 15 13.46 -37.03 13.72
CA VAL A 15 14.21 -38.28 13.87
C VAL A 15 15.65 -38.16 13.38
N ILE A 16 15.93 -37.46 12.28
CA ILE A 16 17.30 -37.32 11.76
C ILE A 16 18.06 -36.14 12.36
N TYR A 17 17.36 -35.04 12.68
CA TYR A 17 18.05 -33.83 13.16
C TYR A 17 17.94 -33.60 14.67
N GLY A 18 17.18 -34.41 15.42
CA GLY A 18 17.19 -34.39 16.89
C GLY A 18 16.77 -33.05 17.52
N ILE A 19 15.81 -32.33 16.92
CA ILE A 19 15.47 -30.96 17.31
C ILE A 19 14.01 -30.85 17.80
N ARG A 20 13.85 -30.35 19.03
CA ARG A 20 12.56 -29.93 19.61
C ARG A 20 11.96 -28.79 18.77
N ALA A 21 10.63 -28.83 18.63
CA ALA A 21 9.77 -28.04 17.76
C ALA A 21 9.75 -26.50 17.96
N GLN A 22 10.88 -25.82 18.14
CA GLN A 22 10.92 -24.36 18.14
C GLN A 22 11.97 -23.84 17.14
N ARG A 23 11.47 -23.11 16.13
CA ARG A 23 12.20 -22.23 15.18
C ARG A 23 12.87 -22.93 13.99
N TYR A 24 12.19 -22.93 12.84
CA TYR A 24 12.78 -23.22 11.54
C TYR A 24 12.71 -21.98 10.65
N ASP A 25 13.87 -21.40 10.34
CA ASP A 25 14.04 -20.37 9.32
C ASP A 25 14.45 -21.06 8.02
N LEU A 26 13.53 -21.16 7.08
CA LEU A 26 13.69 -21.74 5.74
C LEU A 26 14.15 -20.66 4.73
N ALA A 27 15.20 -19.91 5.08
CA ALA A 27 15.96 -19.01 4.22
C ALA A 27 15.23 -17.94 3.38
N LYS A 28 16.04 -17.09 2.73
CA LYS A 28 15.60 -15.99 1.85
C LYS A 28 15.37 -16.51 0.43
N ILE A 29 14.15 -16.40 -0.09
CA ILE A 29 13.91 -16.69 -1.51
C ILE A 29 14.32 -15.48 -2.36
N HIS A 30 15.28 -15.65 -3.26
CA HIS A 30 15.70 -14.61 -4.21
C HIS A 30 14.61 -14.15 -5.21
N ALA A 31 13.53 -14.91 -5.38
CA ALA A 31 12.35 -14.50 -6.15
C ALA A 31 11.42 -13.51 -5.41
N MET A 32 11.64 -13.30 -4.11
CA MET A 32 10.94 -12.33 -3.27
C MET A 32 11.99 -11.61 -2.43
N PRO A 33 12.69 -10.60 -3.00
CA PRO A 33 13.71 -9.86 -2.26
C PRO A 33 13.05 -9.34 -0.98
N GLU A 34 13.60 -9.73 0.18
CA GLU A 34 13.17 -9.41 1.56
C GLU A 34 12.34 -10.46 2.34
N ARG A 35 11.88 -11.58 1.74
CA ARG A 35 11.14 -12.61 2.51
C ARG A 35 11.98 -13.83 2.88
N SER A 36 12.22 -14.02 4.19
CA SER A 36 12.64 -15.31 4.76
C SER A 36 11.41 -16.21 4.96
N ILE A 37 11.38 -17.43 4.41
CA ILE A 37 10.32 -18.38 4.73
C ILE A 37 10.57 -18.90 6.13
N LYS A 38 9.60 -18.89 7.04
CA LYS A 38 9.76 -19.49 8.37
C LYS A 38 8.72 -20.59 8.58
N GLY A 39 9.21 -21.82 8.75
CA GLY A 39 8.39 -23.00 9.01
C GLY A 39 7.75 -23.66 7.77
N VAL A 40 7.39 -24.94 7.95
CA VAL A 40 6.82 -25.80 6.90
C VAL A 40 5.48 -25.31 6.36
N GLY A 41 4.68 -24.63 7.20
CA GLY A 41 3.40 -24.03 6.83
C GLY A 41 3.54 -23.00 5.73
N GLU A 42 4.47 -22.07 5.92
CA GLU A 42 4.73 -20.99 4.97
C GLU A 42 5.39 -21.52 3.70
N ALA A 43 6.33 -22.47 3.82
CA ALA A 43 6.96 -23.12 2.68
C ALA A 43 5.93 -23.87 1.80
N SER A 44 5.00 -24.61 2.41
CA SER A 44 3.93 -25.31 1.71
C SER A 44 3.08 -24.34 0.86
N ARG A 45 2.72 -23.18 1.42
CA ARG A 45 1.93 -22.16 0.72
C ARG A 45 2.73 -21.47 -0.38
N ILE A 46 3.99 -21.15 -0.12
CA ILE A 46 4.84 -20.43 -1.09
C ILE A 46 5.20 -21.31 -2.29
N TYR A 47 5.60 -22.56 -2.06
CA TYR A 47 6.02 -23.46 -3.13
C TYR A 47 4.84 -24.11 -3.85
N PHE A 48 3.79 -24.51 -3.14
CA PHE A 48 2.74 -25.38 -3.68
C PHE A 48 1.31 -24.82 -3.57
N GLU A 49 1.10 -23.69 -2.88
CA GLU A 49 -0.23 -23.14 -2.58
C GLU A 49 -1.16 -24.11 -1.84
N LYS A 50 -0.57 -25.02 -1.06
CA LYS A 50 -1.28 -26.07 -0.33
C LYS A 50 -1.21 -25.88 1.17
N HIS A 51 -2.21 -26.36 1.90
CA HIS A 51 -2.08 -26.59 3.32
C HIS A 51 -1.06 -27.72 3.57
N PRO A 52 -0.25 -27.71 4.65
CA PRO A 52 0.75 -28.76 4.90
C PRO A 52 0.19 -30.19 4.93
N SER A 53 -1.09 -30.34 5.32
CA SER A 53 -1.76 -31.66 5.32
C SER A 53 -2.11 -32.17 3.92
N GLU A 54 -2.02 -31.34 2.89
CA GLU A 54 -2.33 -31.67 1.49
C GLU A 54 -1.07 -31.97 0.68
N LEU A 55 0.11 -31.87 1.30
CA LEU A 55 1.38 -32.17 0.65
C LEU A 55 1.50 -33.68 0.38
N THR A 56 2.02 -34.01 -0.80
CA THR A 56 2.41 -35.39 -1.12
C THR A 56 3.72 -35.76 -0.43
N LEU A 57 4.06 -37.05 -0.41
CA LEU A 57 5.36 -37.53 0.07
C LEU A 57 6.51 -36.87 -0.70
N SER A 58 6.36 -36.72 -2.02
CA SER A 58 7.32 -36.06 -2.90
C SER A 58 7.55 -34.58 -2.54
N GLN A 59 6.46 -33.83 -2.33
CA GLN A 59 6.50 -32.43 -1.93
C GLN A 59 7.07 -32.24 -0.53
N SER A 60 6.70 -33.13 0.40
CA SER A 60 7.21 -33.15 1.77
C SER A 60 8.72 -33.39 1.82
N ALA A 61 9.21 -34.36 1.05
CA ALA A 61 10.64 -34.64 0.93
C ALA A 61 11.41 -33.48 0.31
N LEU A 62 10.82 -32.78 -0.68
CA LEU A 62 11.45 -31.57 -1.23
C LEU A 62 11.60 -30.48 -0.16
N LEU A 63 10.54 -30.16 0.60
CA LEU A 63 10.61 -29.14 1.64
C LEU A 63 11.62 -29.49 2.74
N ALA A 64 11.70 -30.76 3.13
CA ALA A 64 12.70 -31.23 4.10
C ALA A 64 14.14 -31.11 3.53
N GLY A 65 14.34 -31.45 2.25
CA GLY A 65 15.64 -31.32 1.58
C GLY A 65 16.11 -29.86 1.44
N ILE A 66 15.18 -28.94 1.18
CA ILE A 66 15.45 -27.49 1.08
C ILE A 66 16.11 -26.96 2.36
N VAL A 67 15.75 -27.47 3.55
CA VAL A 67 16.33 -27.02 4.84
C VAL A 67 17.86 -27.08 4.84
N ARG A 68 18.45 -28.10 4.18
CA ARG A 68 19.90 -28.33 4.18
C ARG A 68 20.66 -27.34 3.31
N GLY A 69 20.03 -26.83 2.26
CA GLY A 69 20.64 -25.91 1.30
C GLY A 69 19.57 -25.08 0.62
N PRO A 70 19.00 -24.09 1.33
CA PRO A 70 17.78 -23.45 0.87
C PRO A 70 17.93 -22.69 -0.45
N ASP A 71 19.10 -22.09 -0.69
CA ASP A 71 19.40 -21.43 -1.96
C ASP A 71 19.72 -22.43 -3.08
N SER A 72 20.50 -23.47 -2.76
CA SER A 72 20.97 -24.46 -3.72
C SER A 72 19.88 -25.41 -4.20
N PHE A 73 18.93 -25.74 -3.34
CA PHE A 73 17.84 -26.69 -3.62
C PHE A 73 16.50 -26.00 -3.85
N ASN A 74 16.50 -24.68 -4.02
CA ASN A 74 15.31 -23.92 -4.33
C ASN A 74 14.78 -24.30 -5.72
N PRO A 75 13.58 -24.89 -5.86
CA PRO A 75 13.02 -25.24 -7.16
C PRO A 75 12.69 -24.01 -8.03
N PHE A 76 12.65 -22.80 -7.44
CA PHE A 76 12.52 -21.56 -8.21
C PHE A 76 13.82 -21.14 -8.90
N SER A 77 14.96 -21.54 -8.35
CA SER A 77 16.30 -21.21 -8.88
C SER A 77 16.84 -22.34 -9.77
N SER A 78 16.74 -23.59 -9.32
CA SER A 78 17.13 -24.76 -10.10
C SER A 78 16.25 -25.97 -9.79
N MET A 79 15.38 -26.31 -10.75
CA MET A 79 14.53 -27.50 -10.66
C MET A 79 15.35 -28.79 -10.64
N GLU A 80 16.51 -28.82 -11.30
CA GLU A 80 17.38 -29.99 -11.34
C GLU A 80 17.96 -30.31 -9.95
N PHE A 81 18.55 -29.32 -9.27
CA PHE A 81 19.11 -29.54 -7.94
C PHE A 81 18.03 -29.86 -6.90
N ALA A 82 16.88 -29.20 -6.99
CA ALA A 82 15.71 -29.52 -6.17
C ALA A 82 15.26 -30.99 -6.36
N THR A 83 15.21 -31.47 -7.60
CA THR A 83 14.81 -32.85 -7.92
C THR A 83 15.77 -33.87 -7.36
N ARG A 84 17.09 -33.63 -7.50
CA ARG A 84 18.13 -34.50 -6.93
C ARG A 84 18.05 -34.54 -5.41
N GLU A 85 17.90 -33.38 -4.75
CA GLU A 85 17.85 -33.33 -3.29
C GLU A 85 16.59 -33.98 -2.71
N ARG A 86 15.45 -33.81 -3.37
CA ARG A 86 14.24 -34.56 -3.02
C ARG A 86 14.49 -36.07 -3.08
N GLY A 87 15.16 -36.55 -4.13
CA GLY A 87 15.54 -37.96 -4.27
C GLY A 87 16.41 -38.45 -3.10
N THR A 88 17.47 -37.71 -2.79
CA THR A 88 18.35 -37.98 -1.63
C THR A 88 17.58 -38.01 -0.31
N THR A 89 16.62 -37.09 -0.15
CA THR A 89 15.79 -37.03 1.05
C THR A 89 14.89 -38.26 1.17
N LEU A 90 14.27 -38.69 0.08
CA LEU A 90 13.46 -39.91 0.03
C LEU A 90 14.30 -41.17 0.34
N ASP A 91 15.53 -41.25 -0.17
CA ASP A 91 16.43 -42.37 0.13
C ASP A 91 16.76 -42.44 1.62
N ARG A 92 17.07 -41.29 2.24
CA ARG A 92 17.29 -41.23 3.69
C ARG A 92 16.03 -41.57 4.51
N MET A 93 14.83 -41.27 4.00
CA MET A 93 13.57 -41.67 4.64
C MET A 93 13.39 -43.19 4.62
N VAL A 94 13.87 -43.87 3.57
CA VAL A 94 13.91 -45.34 3.50
C VAL A 94 14.93 -45.89 4.50
N ASP A 95 16.14 -45.33 4.53
CA ASP A 95 17.21 -45.76 5.46
C ASP A 95 16.79 -45.62 6.92
N ALA A 96 16.03 -44.56 7.24
CA ALA A 96 15.47 -44.33 8.56
C ALA A 96 14.23 -45.20 8.88
N GLY A 97 13.75 -46.01 7.93
CA GLY A 97 12.59 -46.89 8.09
C GLY A 97 11.24 -46.16 8.19
N VAL A 98 11.18 -44.90 7.75
CA VAL A 98 9.97 -44.05 7.83
C VAL A 98 9.02 -44.32 6.65
N ILE A 99 9.56 -44.74 5.51
CA ILE A 99 8.82 -45.14 4.32
C ILE A 99 9.45 -46.40 3.70
N SER A 100 8.70 -47.13 2.89
CA SER A 100 9.20 -48.24 2.09
C SER A 100 9.94 -47.76 0.83
N LYS A 101 10.80 -48.62 0.28
CA LYS A 101 11.47 -48.37 -1.00
C LYS A 101 10.48 -48.13 -2.14
N ALA A 102 9.37 -48.87 -2.16
CA ALA A 102 8.33 -48.71 -3.19
C ALA A 102 7.65 -47.34 -3.12
N GLU A 103 7.38 -46.83 -1.92
CA GLU A 103 6.83 -45.47 -1.72
C GLU A 103 7.82 -44.39 -2.15
N ALA A 104 9.11 -44.57 -1.85
CA ALA A 104 10.17 -43.66 -2.29
C ALA A 104 10.30 -43.62 -3.82
N ASP A 105 10.31 -44.79 -4.47
CA ASP A 105 10.40 -44.89 -5.93
C ASP A 105 9.18 -44.25 -6.61
N ALA A 106 7.97 -44.46 -6.07
CA ALA A 106 6.76 -43.79 -6.55
C ALA A 106 6.82 -42.27 -6.36
N ALA A 107 7.27 -41.78 -5.20
CA ALA A 107 7.39 -40.35 -4.93
C ALA A 107 8.45 -39.66 -5.80
N LYS A 108 9.51 -40.37 -6.20
CA LYS A 108 10.53 -39.86 -7.15
C LYS A 108 9.98 -39.64 -8.56
N GLN A 109 8.97 -40.40 -8.97
CA GLN A 109 8.32 -40.27 -10.28
C GLN A 109 7.32 -39.10 -10.34
N GLU A 110 6.84 -38.61 -9.20
CA GLU A 110 5.94 -37.46 -9.16
C GLU A 110 6.63 -36.20 -9.69
N PRO A 111 6.03 -35.43 -10.62
CA PRO A 111 6.62 -34.18 -11.09
C PRO A 111 6.59 -33.11 -9.99
N ILE A 112 7.66 -32.32 -9.89
CA ILE A 112 7.71 -31.18 -8.97
C ILE A 112 7.01 -29.99 -9.62
N GLU A 113 5.71 -29.86 -9.35
CA GLU A 113 4.92 -28.70 -9.76
C GLU A 113 4.99 -27.62 -8.69
N VAL A 114 5.64 -26.50 -9.01
CA VAL A 114 5.72 -25.34 -8.12
C VAL A 114 4.85 -24.20 -8.63
N ARG A 115 4.56 -23.26 -7.73
CA ARG A 115 3.87 -22.01 -8.03
C ARG A 115 4.45 -21.31 -9.28
N PRO A 116 3.65 -20.93 -10.27
CA PRO A 116 4.14 -20.39 -11.53
C PRO A 116 4.72 -18.96 -11.37
N LYS A 117 5.61 -18.54 -12.29
CA LYS A 117 6.35 -17.25 -12.21
C LYS A 117 5.44 -16.04 -11.97
N TYR A 118 4.38 -15.89 -12.75
CA TYR A 118 3.45 -14.75 -12.64
C TYR A 118 2.71 -14.69 -11.29
N ARG A 119 2.61 -15.80 -10.54
CA ARG A 119 2.08 -15.80 -9.17
C ARG A 119 3.17 -15.60 -8.12
N ARG A 120 4.45 -15.77 -8.48
CA ARG A 120 5.60 -15.56 -7.60
C ARG A 120 6.09 -14.11 -7.58
N GLU A 121 5.89 -13.39 -8.68
CA GLU A 121 6.27 -11.97 -8.78
C GLU A 121 5.49 -11.15 -7.75
N TYR A 122 6.23 -10.55 -6.81
CA TYR A 122 5.69 -9.60 -5.87
C TYR A 122 5.48 -8.29 -6.61
N GLN A 123 4.23 -8.02 -6.99
CA GLN A 123 3.87 -6.68 -7.45
C GLN A 123 3.74 -5.79 -6.22
N ARG A 124 4.55 -4.72 -6.13
CA ARG A 124 4.42 -3.77 -5.02
C ARG A 124 3.01 -3.20 -5.00
N SER A 125 2.52 -2.91 -3.81
CA SER A 125 1.21 -2.31 -3.63
C SER A 125 1.28 -1.30 -2.51
N TYR A 126 0.92 -0.05 -2.80
CA TYR A 126 0.87 1.00 -1.78
C TYR A 126 -0.04 0.61 -0.61
N ALA A 127 -1.13 -0.11 -0.87
CA ALA A 127 -2.03 -0.58 0.17
C ALA A 127 -1.34 -1.62 1.06
N MET A 128 -0.66 -2.62 0.48
CA MET A 128 0.06 -3.64 1.24
C MET A 128 1.26 -3.06 2.00
N ASP A 129 2.00 -2.14 1.39
CA ASP A 129 3.11 -1.44 2.03
C ASP A 129 2.62 -0.59 3.21
N GLN A 130 1.47 0.08 3.07
CA GLN A 130 0.87 0.84 4.17
C GLN A 130 0.35 -0.09 5.27
N ILE A 131 -0.25 -1.24 4.93
CA ILE A 131 -0.65 -2.25 5.92
C ILE A 131 0.56 -2.73 6.72
N ALA A 132 1.71 -2.95 6.07
CA ALA A 132 2.93 -3.34 6.76
C ALA A 132 3.38 -2.25 7.77
N VAL A 133 3.37 -0.98 7.36
CA VAL A 133 3.66 0.15 8.26
C VAL A 133 2.67 0.23 9.43
N ASP A 134 1.38 0.06 9.17
CA ASP A 134 0.35 0.12 10.21
C ASP A 134 0.49 -1.05 11.20
N LEU A 135 0.91 -2.23 10.74
CA LEU A 135 1.16 -3.38 11.60
C LEU A 135 2.35 -3.18 12.54
N GLU A 136 3.38 -2.43 12.13
CA GLU A 136 4.51 -2.07 13.02
C GLU A 136 4.06 -1.21 14.21
N ILE A 137 2.95 -0.47 14.06
CA ILE A 137 2.37 0.35 15.13
C ILE A 137 1.52 -0.51 16.08
N ILE A 138 0.86 -1.54 15.55
CA ILE A 138 -0.15 -2.32 16.27
C ILE A 138 0.46 -3.58 16.93
N LEU A 139 1.42 -4.22 16.27
CA LEU A 139 1.99 -5.49 16.69
C LEU A 139 3.35 -5.31 17.34
N GLU A 140 3.62 -6.09 18.39
CA GLU A 140 4.97 -6.27 18.91
C GLU A 140 5.88 -6.91 17.85
N LYS A 141 7.15 -6.53 17.86
CA LYS A 141 8.14 -6.98 16.88
C LYS A 141 8.26 -8.50 16.82
N GLU A 142 8.17 -9.16 17.97
CA GLU A 142 8.21 -10.62 18.07
C GLU A 142 7.06 -11.29 17.31
N ASN A 143 5.85 -10.70 17.33
CA ASN A 143 4.71 -11.25 16.60
C ASN A 143 4.84 -11.04 15.08
N ILE A 144 5.45 -9.92 14.67
CA ILE A 144 5.81 -9.68 13.27
C ILE A 144 6.85 -10.69 12.80
N ASP A 145 7.89 -10.95 13.62
CA ASP A 145 9.00 -11.83 13.31
C ASP A 145 8.62 -13.32 13.28
N LEU A 146 7.71 -13.74 14.16
CA LEU A 146 7.20 -15.12 14.25
C LEU A 146 6.22 -15.44 13.11
N GLY A 147 5.50 -14.44 12.59
CA GLY A 147 4.59 -14.60 11.46
C GLY A 147 3.37 -15.48 11.77
N GLY A 148 2.75 -16.05 10.73
CA GLY A 148 1.59 -16.95 10.87
C GLY A 148 0.25 -16.27 11.19
N LEU A 149 0.22 -14.94 11.24
CA LEU A 149 -1.01 -14.16 11.44
C LEU A 149 -1.83 -14.09 10.16
N ASN A 150 -3.14 -14.26 10.29
CA ASN A 150 -4.09 -13.96 9.22
C ASN A 150 -4.56 -12.51 9.39
N ILE A 151 -4.10 -11.63 8.50
CA ILE A 151 -4.45 -10.21 8.53
C ILE A 151 -5.67 -10.00 7.62
N THR A 152 -6.79 -9.60 8.22
CA THR A 152 -7.98 -9.14 7.47
C THR A 152 -8.01 -7.62 7.47
N THR A 153 -8.10 -7.02 6.29
CA THR A 153 -8.07 -5.57 6.12
C THR A 153 -9.39 -5.06 5.53
N THR A 154 -9.56 -3.75 5.53
CA THR A 154 -10.71 -3.08 4.92
C THR A 154 -10.55 -2.85 3.42
N ILE A 155 -9.39 -3.16 2.84
CA ILE A 155 -9.12 -2.94 1.41
C ILE A 155 -10.03 -3.83 0.58
N ASP A 156 -10.88 -3.22 -0.23
CA ASP A 156 -11.69 -3.93 -1.20
C ASP A 156 -10.90 -4.03 -2.51
N LYS A 157 -10.56 -5.26 -2.90
CA LYS A 157 -9.76 -5.53 -4.10
C LYS A 157 -10.35 -4.92 -5.38
N ARG A 158 -11.69 -4.91 -5.51
CA ARG A 158 -12.36 -4.37 -6.70
C ARG A 158 -12.29 -2.85 -6.70
N ILE A 159 -12.52 -2.21 -5.55
CA ILE A 159 -12.42 -0.75 -5.42
C ILE A 159 -10.97 -0.30 -5.62
N GLN A 160 -10.00 -1.02 -5.05
CA GLN A 160 -8.57 -0.77 -5.24
C GLN A 160 -8.19 -0.75 -6.72
N GLN A 161 -8.53 -1.80 -7.47
CA GLN A 161 -8.25 -1.89 -8.90
C GLN A 161 -8.91 -0.75 -9.69
N LYS A 162 -10.17 -0.42 -9.37
CA LYS A 162 -10.88 0.69 -10.02
C LYS A 162 -10.26 2.05 -9.70
N ALA A 163 -9.77 2.26 -8.49
CA ALA A 163 -9.09 3.48 -8.10
C ALA A 163 -7.76 3.65 -8.85
N GLU A 164 -6.97 2.58 -8.97
CA GLU A 164 -5.72 2.55 -9.74
C GLU A 164 -5.96 2.85 -11.22
N GLU A 165 -6.93 2.14 -11.84
CA GLU A 165 -7.32 2.35 -13.23
C GLU A 165 -7.80 3.78 -13.48
N ALA A 166 -8.67 4.30 -12.61
CA ALA A 166 -9.23 5.65 -12.76
C ALA A 166 -8.15 6.73 -12.62
N LEU A 167 -7.23 6.58 -11.67
CA LEU A 167 -6.11 7.49 -11.47
C LEU A 167 -5.19 7.48 -12.69
N ASP A 168 -4.73 6.30 -13.13
CA ASP A 168 -3.82 6.18 -14.27
C ASP A 168 -4.48 6.70 -15.56
N LYS A 169 -5.75 6.35 -15.81
CA LYS A 169 -6.52 6.89 -16.93
C LYS A 169 -6.53 8.41 -16.91
N LYS A 170 -6.83 9.02 -15.75
CA LYS A 170 -6.92 10.48 -15.66
C LYS A 170 -5.58 11.16 -15.89
N LEU A 171 -4.49 10.57 -15.39
CA LEU A 171 -3.15 11.12 -15.59
C LEU A 171 -2.69 11.00 -17.05
N ARG A 172 -3.05 9.92 -17.75
CA ARG A 172 -2.84 9.82 -19.21
C ARG A 172 -3.60 10.90 -19.99
N GLU A 173 -4.82 11.25 -19.57
CA GLU A 173 -5.55 12.36 -20.18
C GLU A 173 -4.82 13.69 -19.99
N VAL A 174 -4.25 13.93 -18.80
CA VAL A 174 -3.44 15.13 -18.51
C VAL A 174 -2.18 15.18 -19.38
N GLU A 175 -1.47 14.05 -19.54
CA GLU A 175 -0.28 13.95 -20.39
C GLU A 175 -0.57 14.19 -21.88
N ARG A 176 -1.83 14.06 -22.31
CA ARG A 176 -2.27 14.30 -23.70
C ARG A 176 -2.77 15.72 -23.95
N LEU A 177 -2.82 16.57 -22.94
CA LEU A 177 -3.21 17.96 -23.12
C LEU A 177 -2.24 18.66 -24.07
N SER A 178 -2.78 19.48 -24.98
CA SER A 178 -1.96 20.27 -25.90
C SER A 178 -1.00 21.16 -25.11
N GLY A 179 0.29 21.10 -25.46
CA GLY A 179 1.33 21.87 -24.77
C GLY A 179 1.77 21.32 -23.41
N TYR A 180 1.44 20.06 -23.06
CA TYR A 180 1.97 19.42 -21.84
C TYR A 180 3.51 19.41 -21.85
N PRO A 181 4.19 20.12 -20.93
CA PRO A 181 5.62 20.43 -21.07
C PRO A 181 6.55 19.42 -20.37
N HIS A 182 6.00 18.37 -19.76
CA HIS A 182 6.75 17.44 -18.93
C HIS A 182 6.89 16.06 -19.59
N GLN A 183 7.80 15.23 -19.07
CA GLN A 183 7.93 13.84 -19.49
C GLN A 183 6.60 13.09 -19.29
N THR A 184 6.26 12.20 -20.23
CA THR A 184 5.12 11.28 -20.10
C THR A 184 5.57 9.93 -19.57
N ARG A 185 4.67 9.17 -18.93
CA ARG A 185 4.99 7.80 -18.49
C ARG A 185 5.43 6.90 -19.65
N ALA A 186 4.84 7.08 -20.84
CA ALA A 186 5.26 6.34 -22.03
C ALA A 186 6.70 6.68 -22.44
N ALA A 187 7.09 7.97 -22.40
CA ALA A 187 8.46 8.39 -22.67
C ALA A 187 9.45 7.82 -21.65
N TRP A 188 9.08 7.81 -20.36
CA TRP A 188 9.91 7.21 -19.30
C TRP A 188 10.07 5.69 -19.49
N ASN A 189 9.00 4.98 -19.82
CA ASN A 189 9.04 3.54 -20.09
C ASN A 189 9.90 3.17 -21.31
N ASN A 190 10.09 4.10 -22.26
CA ASN A 190 10.96 3.88 -23.41
C ASN A 190 12.45 4.10 -23.11
N LEU A 191 12.80 4.59 -21.92
CA LEU A 191 14.21 4.71 -21.52
C LEU A 191 14.81 3.32 -21.27
N PRO A 192 16.12 3.13 -21.57
CA PRO A 192 16.89 1.98 -21.12
C PRO A 192 16.78 1.78 -19.61
N GLU A 193 16.77 0.54 -19.14
CA GLU A 193 16.53 0.21 -17.72
C GLU A 193 17.58 0.84 -16.79
N ASP A 194 18.84 0.90 -17.22
CA ASP A 194 19.95 1.57 -16.51
C ASP A 194 19.81 3.10 -16.44
N GLN A 195 18.93 3.68 -17.25
CA GLN A 195 18.62 5.12 -17.29
C GLN A 195 17.28 5.46 -16.63
N ARG A 196 16.49 4.46 -16.20
CA ARG A 196 15.23 4.68 -15.50
C ARG A 196 15.51 5.06 -14.04
N GLY A 197 15.62 6.36 -13.80
CA GLY A 197 15.62 6.94 -12.45
C GLY A 197 14.21 7.06 -11.84
N VAL A 198 14.11 7.81 -10.74
CA VAL A 198 12.82 8.15 -10.12
C VAL A 198 11.90 8.79 -11.19
N PRO A 199 10.65 8.31 -11.36
CA PRO A 199 9.73 8.86 -12.33
C PRO A 199 9.53 10.38 -12.24
N GLU A 200 9.80 11.08 -13.34
CA GLU A 200 9.53 12.52 -13.48
C GLU A 200 8.18 12.83 -14.15
N TYR A 201 7.55 11.81 -14.75
CA TYR A 201 6.21 11.97 -15.30
C TYR A 201 5.19 12.29 -14.20
N ILE A 202 4.04 12.85 -14.59
CA ILE A 202 3.03 13.29 -13.62
C ILE A 202 2.50 12.14 -12.76
N GLN A 203 2.45 12.38 -11.46
CA GLN A 203 1.97 11.44 -10.45
C GLN A 203 0.70 11.94 -9.79
N GLY A 204 -0.07 11.02 -9.23
CA GLY A 204 -1.25 11.31 -8.44
C GLY A 204 -1.37 10.37 -7.25
N ALA A 205 -2.41 10.60 -6.44
CA ALA A 205 -2.77 9.73 -5.34
C ALA A 205 -4.29 9.73 -5.18
N ALA A 206 -4.83 8.65 -4.63
CA ALA A 206 -6.24 8.53 -4.30
C ALA A 206 -6.41 7.73 -3.02
N VAL A 207 -7.41 8.11 -2.22
CA VAL A 207 -7.87 7.34 -1.05
C VAL A 207 -9.38 7.24 -1.16
N VAL A 208 -9.91 6.03 -1.01
CA VAL A 208 -11.36 5.78 -0.95
C VAL A 208 -11.69 5.29 0.44
N MET A 209 -12.67 5.91 1.09
CA MET A 209 -13.07 5.60 2.46
C MET A 209 -14.57 5.38 2.57
N GLU A 210 -14.97 4.50 3.47
CA GLU A 210 -16.35 4.40 3.92
C GLU A 210 -16.62 5.47 5.00
N ASN A 211 -17.46 6.45 4.68
CA ASN A 211 -17.70 7.61 5.57
C ASN A 211 -18.21 7.24 6.97
N ARG A 212 -18.95 6.13 7.12
CA ARG A 212 -19.58 5.76 8.40
C ARG A 212 -18.57 5.20 9.41
N THR A 213 -17.64 4.37 8.94
CA THR A 213 -16.69 3.67 9.81
C THR A 213 -15.28 4.26 9.76
N GLY A 214 -14.98 5.04 8.72
CA GLY A 214 -13.62 5.47 8.41
C GLY A 214 -12.77 4.37 7.75
N ALA A 215 -13.35 3.23 7.38
CA ALA A 215 -12.65 2.14 6.73
C ALA A 215 -12.01 2.60 5.41
N VAL A 216 -10.70 2.36 5.24
CA VAL A 216 -10.00 2.62 3.99
C VAL A 216 -10.26 1.46 3.04
N LEU A 217 -11.00 1.73 1.96
CA LEU A 217 -11.40 0.74 0.96
C LEU A 217 -10.38 0.63 -0.18
N ALA A 218 -9.69 1.72 -0.49
CA ALA A 218 -8.59 1.74 -1.45
C ALA A 218 -7.57 2.82 -1.11
N LEU A 219 -6.30 2.51 -1.37
CA LEU A 219 -5.15 3.40 -1.17
C LEU A 219 -4.22 3.33 -2.39
N VAL A 220 -4.12 4.44 -3.10
CA VAL A 220 -3.27 4.57 -4.30
C VAL A 220 -2.26 5.70 -4.06
N GLY A 221 -0.99 5.35 -3.96
CA GLY A 221 0.11 6.27 -3.66
C GLY A 221 0.83 6.85 -4.88
N GLY A 222 0.49 6.41 -6.09
CA GLY A 222 1.16 6.74 -7.34
C GLY A 222 0.58 5.93 -8.51
N ARG A 223 1.11 6.13 -9.71
CA ARG A 223 0.66 5.41 -10.92
C ARG A 223 1.05 3.94 -10.93
N ASP A 224 2.19 3.63 -10.32
CA ASP A 224 2.74 2.28 -10.25
C ASP A 224 3.74 2.21 -9.09
N ALA A 225 3.56 1.23 -8.19
CA ALA A 225 4.37 1.09 -6.98
C ALA A 225 5.75 0.49 -7.28
N ASP A 226 5.91 -0.24 -8.39
CA ASP A 226 7.20 -0.76 -8.84
C ASP A 226 8.04 0.33 -9.50
N GLU A 227 7.40 1.30 -10.17
CA GLU A 227 8.09 2.46 -10.75
C GLU A 227 8.43 3.53 -9.69
N SER A 228 7.58 3.72 -8.68
CA SER A 228 7.81 4.68 -7.59
C SER A 228 7.23 4.19 -6.27
N TRP A 229 8.08 3.69 -5.37
CA TRP A 229 7.65 3.22 -4.04
C TRP A 229 7.15 4.33 -3.10
N PHE A 230 7.33 5.61 -3.45
CA PHE A 230 6.91 6.73 -2.61
C PHE A 230 5.38 6.87 -2.56
N ASN A 231 4.78 6.57 -1.39
CA ASN A 231 3.34 6.69 -1.17
C ASN A 231 2.91 8.15 -0.99
N ARG A 232 2.33 8.75 -2.04
CA ARG A 232 1.85 10.14 -2.02
C ARG A 232 0.53 10.33 -1.27
N ALA A 233 -0.22 9.25 -1.01
CA ALA A 233 -1.47 9.31 -0.26
C ALA A 233 -1.23 9.54 1.24
N THR A 234 -0.15 8.98 1.79
CA THR A 234 0.19 9.06 3.23
C THR A 234 1.47 9.85 3.51
N GLY A 235 2.19 10.31 2.48
CA GLY A 235 3.45 11.05 2.60
C GLY A 235 3.35 12.45 3.21
N LYS A 236 4.41 13.26 3.06
CA LYS A 236 4.58 14.57 3.76
C LYS A 236 3.53 15.66 3.47
N GLY A 237 2.50 15.37 2.66
CA GLY A 237 1.36 16.23 2.37
C GLY A 237 1.68 17.31 1.34
N ARG A 238 0.65 17.85 0.72
CA ARG A 238 0.72 19.00 -0.20
C ARG A 238 -0.14 20.14 0.35
N PRO A 239 0.12 21.40 -0.02
CA PRO A 239 -0.82 22.48 0.26
C PRO A 239 -2.21 22.09 -0.26
N VAL A 240 -3.20 22.11 0.63
CA VAL A 240 -4.59 21.71 0.31
C VAL A 240 -5.32 22.76 -0.56
N GLY A 241 -4.84 24.00 -0.55
CA GLY A 241 -5.43 25.11 -1.31
C GLY A 241 -6.92 25.30 -1.01
N SER A 242 -7.72 25.53 -2.05
CA SER A 242 -9.16 25.81 -1.93
C SER A 242 -9.98 24.65 -1.36
N ILE A 243 -9.44 23.42 -1.30
CA ILE A 243 -10.11 22.26 -0.68
C ILE A 243 -10.37 22.50 0.82
N PHE A 244 -9.65 23.44 1.45
CA PHE A 244 -9.88 23.80 2.85
C PHE A 244 -11.08 24.74 3.08
N LYS A 245 -11.59 25.42 2.04
CA LYS A 245 -12.68 26.40 2.17
C LYS A 245 -13.92 25.85 2.90
N PRO A 246 -14.43 24.63 2.64
CA PRO A 246 -15.57 24.09 3.38
C PRO A 246 -15.44 24.18 4.90
N PHE A 247 -14.25 23.99 5.47
CA PHE A 247 -14.01 24.10 6.91
C PHE A 247 -14.04 25.55 7.41
N VAL A 248 -13.60 26.52 6.59
CA VAL A 248 -13.73 27.95 6.89
C VAL A 248 -15.21 28.37 6.92
N TYR A 249 -16.00 27.86 5.97
CA TYR A 249 -17.44 28.13 5.92
C TYR A 249 -18.19 27.43 7.06
N LEU A 250 -17.82 26.18 7.38
CA LEU A 250 -18.33 25.47 8.55
C LEU A 250 -18.13 26.30 9.82
N ALA A 251 -16.91 26.81 10.05
CA ALA A 251 -16.59 27.65 11.22
C ALA A 251 -17.46 28.92 11.27
N ALA A 252 -17.68 29.58 10.14
CA ALA A 252 -18.51 30.79 10.10
C ALA A 252 -20.00 30.49 10.32
N PHE A 253 -20.50 29.39 9.76
CA PHE A 253 -21.88 28.94 9.91
C PHE A 253 -22.18 28.55 11.36
N ASP A 254 -21.25 27.88 12.03
CA ASP A 254 -21.37 27.51 13.44
C ASP A 254 -21.36 28.76 14.35
N LYS A 255 -20.66 29.82 13.94
CA LYS A 255 -20.72 31.15 14.59
C LYS A 255 -21.97 31.98 14.22
N GLY A 256 -22.89 31.43 13.43
CA GLY A 256 -24.18 32.04 13.11
C GLY A 256 -24.25 32.81 11.79
N LEU A 257 -23.19 32.79 10.96
CA LEU A 257 -23.26 33.36 9.61
C LEU A 257 -24.25 32.54 8.78
N ARG A 258 -25.27 33.19 8.20
CA ARG A 258 -26.25 32.47 7.38
C ARG A 258 -25.74 32.33 5.93
N PRO A 259 -26.00 31.21 5.25
CA PRO A 259 -25.64 31.04 3.84
C PRO A 259 -26.25 32.10 2.91
N THR A 260 -27.37 32.70 3.30
CA THR A 260 -28.09 33.76 2.55
C THR A 260 -27.61 35.17 2.89
N THR A 261 -26.77 35.35 3.91
CA THR A 261 -26.22 36.66 4.26
C THR A 261 -25.43 37.21 3.07
N SER A 262 -25.60 38.50 2.77
CA SER A 262 -24.89 39.16 1.67
C SER A 262 -23.47 39.55 2.11
N ILE A 263 -22.47 39.20 1.32
CA ILE A 263 -21.06 39.52 1.56
C ILE A 263 -20.38 39.93 0.24
N SER A 264 -19.41 40.84 0.33
CA SER A 264 -18.73 41.34 -0.87
C SER A 264 -17.77 40.29 -1.46
N ASP A 265 -17.87 40.08 -2.77
CA ASP A 265 -16.87 39.41 -3.59
C ASP A 265 -15.80 40.38 -4.11
N GLY A 266 -15.91 41.68 -3.84
CA GLY A 266 -14.95 42.69 -4.31
C GLY A 266 -13.53 42.54 -3.74
N PRO A 267 -12.56 43.32 -4.24
CA PRO A 267 -11.19 43.34 -3.70
C PRO A 267 -11.18 43.54 -2.19
N ILE A 268 -10.25 42.88 -1.49
CA ILE A 268 -9.99 43.13 -0.07
C ILE A 268 -9.41 44.52 0.09
N GLN A 269 -10.00 45.33 0.97
CA GLN A 269 -9.55 46.69 1.26
C GLN A 269 -8.44 46.69 2.33
N PRO A 270 -7.49 47.64 2.29
CA PRO A 270 -6.47 47.77 3.32
C PRO A 270 -7.09 47.92 4.72
N GLY A 271 -6.65 47.08 5.66
CA GLY A 271 -7.16 47.09 7.03
C GLY A 271 -8.50 46.37 7.25
N GLU A 272 -9.12 45.85 6.18
CA GLU A 272 -10.37 45.08 6.28
C GLU A 272 -10.18 43.76 7.06
N ILE A 273 -9.03 43.11 6.86
CA ILE A 273 -8.71 41.83 7.49
C ILE A 273 -7.79 42.07 8.67
N LYS A 274 -8.17 41.53 9.84
CA LYS A 274 -7.34 41.59 11.05
C LYS A 274 -5.98 40.94 10.76
N ASN A 275 -4.89 41.65 11.05
CA ASN A 275 -3.51 41.25 10.76
C ASN A 275 -3.16 41.10 9.25
N GLY A 276 -4.00 41.59 8.35
CA GLY A 276 -3.84 41.48 6.89
C GLY A 276 -3.56 42.81 6.18
N LYS A 277 -2.93 43.79 6.84
CA LYS A 277 -2.88 45.21 6.43
C LYS A 277 -2.46 45.44 4.95
N ASN A 278 -1.55 44.62 4.42
CA ASN A 278 -1.06 44.71 3.04
C ASN A 278 -1.39 43.47 2.18
N TRP A 279 -2.22 42.56 2.68
CA TRP A 279 -2.56 41.32 1.98
C TRP A 279 -3.73 41.53 1.02
N ARG A 280 -3.52 41.22 -0.26
CA ARG A 280 -4.47 41.50 -1.35
C ARG A 280 -4.73 40.25 -2.21
N PRO A 281 -5.45 39.25 -1.67
CA PRO A 281 -5.80 38.06 -2.42
C PRO A 281 -6.72 38.41 -3.59
N ARG A 282 -6.60 37.68 -4.69
CA ARG A 282 -7.43 37.84 -5.90
C ARG A 282 -8.21 36.56 -6.16
N ASN A 283 -9.36 36.69 -6.81
CA ASN A 283 -10.09 35.54 -7.31
C ASN A 283 -9.31 34.88 -8.46
N SER A 284 -9.45 33.57 -8.61
CA SER A 284 -8.67 32.79 -9.59
C SER A 284 -8.93 33.20 -11.05
N ASP A 285 -10.11 33.74 -11.33
CA ASP A 285 -10.53 34.25 -12.64
C ASP A 285 -10.28 35.76 -12.81
N GLY A 286 -9.77 36.44 -11.77
CA GLY A 286 -9.54 37.89 -11.77
C GLY A 286 -10.80 38.77 -11.74
N THR A 287 -11.99 38.18 -11.64
CA THR A 287 -13.26 38.93 -11.68
C THR A 287 -13.80 39.24 -10.27
N TYR A 288 -14.80 40.12 -10.19
CA TYR A 288 -15.50 40.44 -8.94
C TYR A 288 -17.01 40.60 -9.21
N GLY A 289 -17.83 39.91 -8.42
CA GLY A 289 -19.29 39.84 -8.57
C GLY A 289 -20.09 40.76 -7.65
N GLY A 290 -19.44 41.70 -6.95
CA GLY A 290 -20.11 42.60 -6.00
C GLY A 290 -20.68 41.86 -4.78
N MET A 291 -21.83 42.31 -4.28
CA MET A 291 -22.50 41.67 -3.14
C MET A 291 -23.18 40.38 -3.56
N GLN A 292 -22.85 39.28 -2.89
CA GLN A 292 -23.35 37.93 -3.19
C GLN A 292 -23.73 37.20 -1.90
N PRO A 293 -24.66 36.23 -1.92
CA PRO A 293 -24.92 35.41 -0.73
C PRO A 293 -23.68 34.61 -0.35
N VAL A 294 -23.43 34.40 0.94
CA VAL A 294 -22.25 33.66 1.43
C VAL A 294 -22.10 32.30 0.74
N SER A 295 -23.20 31.58 0.51
CA SER A 295 -23.19 30.30 -0.21
C SER A 295 -22.54 30.38 -1.60
N TYR A 296 -22.68 31.50 -2.32
CA TYR A 296 -22.04 31.73 -3.62
C TYR A 296 -20.53 31.65 -3.53
N GLY A 297 -19.95 32.18 -2.45
CA GLY A 297 -18.51 32.17 -2.22
C GLY A 297 -17.95 30.75 -2.13
N LEU A 298 -18.68 29.82 -1.50
CA LEU A 298 -18.29 28.41 -1.42
C LEU A 298 -18.49 27.70 -2.77
N ILE A 299 -19.66 27.88 -3.40
CA ILE A 299 -20.03 27.24 -4.67
C ILE A 299 -19.04 27.61 -5.79
N ARG A 300 -18.65 28.89 -5.87
CA ARG A 300 -17.74 29.41 -6.89
C ARG A 300 -16.28 29.49 -6.42
N SER A 301 -16.00 29.01 -5.21
CA SER A 301 -14.66 29.05 -4.62
C SER A 301 -14.02 30.45 -4.65
N ARG A 302 -14.80 31.50 -4.33
CA ARG A 302 -14.33 32.90 -4.35
C ARG A 302 -13.34 33.15 -3.21
N ASN A 303 -12.14 33.59 -3.55
CA ASN A 303 -11.05 33.80 -2.59
C ASN A 303 -11.38 34.94 -1.63
N THR A 304 -11.80 36.10 -2.17
CA THR A 304 -12.11 37.30 -1.38
C THR A 304 -13.27 37.05 -0.40
N MET A 305 -14.34 36.38 -0.84
CA MET A 305 -15.45 36.01 0.05
C MET A 305 -15.00 35.03 1.12
N SER A 306 -14.20 34.01 0.78
CA SER A 306 -13.72 33.01 1.74
C SER A 306 -12.87 33.64 2.85
N VAL A 307 -12.09 34.68 2.50
CA VAL A 307 -11.33 35.47 3.46
C VAL A 307 -12.23 36.22 4.42
N ARG A 308 -13.27 36.89 3.92
CA ARG A 308 -14.24 37.60 4.77
C ARG A 308 -15.04 36.65 5.66
N VAL A 309 -15.42 35.49 5.14
CA VAL A 309 -16.09 34.41 5.89
C VAL A 309 -15.19 33.90 7.03
N GLY A 310 -13.91 33.67 6.76
CA GLY A 310 -12.95 33.30 7.80
C GLY A 310 -12.72 34.40 8.84
N ASN A 311 -12.68 35.67 8.40
CA ASN A 311 -12.57 36.82 9.31
C ASN A 311 -13.79 36.96 10.22
N TYR A 312 -15.00 36.66 9.72
CA TYR A 312 -16.23 36.60 10.54
C TYR A 312 -16.15 35.49 11.59
N ALA A 313 -15.71 34.29 11.21
CA ALA A 313 -15.57 33.16 12.14
C ALA A 313 -14.53 33.41 13.24
N GLY A 314 -13.50 34.21 12.92
CA GLY A 314 -12.33 34.42 13.76
C GLY A 314 -11.29 33.31 13.57
N MET A 315 -10.03 33.70 13.42
CA MET A 315 -8.95 32.75 13.09
C MET A 315 -8.74 31.67 14.14
N ASP A 316 -8.94 31.98 15.42
CA ASP A 316 -8.79 30.99 16.50
C ASP A 316 -9.82 29.87 16.38
N TYR A 317 -11.06 30.21 16.01
CA TYR A 317 -12.11 29.23 15.82
C TYR A 317 -11.93 28.44 14.52
N VAL A 318 -11.44 29.07 13.45
CA VAL A 318 -11.04 28.36 12.22
C VAL A 318 -9.94 27.33 12.53
N LYS A 319 -8.96 27.68 13.39
CA LYS A 319 -7.92 26.74 13.85
C LYS A 319 -8.50 25.60 14.70
N GLU A 320 -9.54 25.87 15.48
CA GLU A 320 -10.24 24.86 16.27
C GLU A 320 -10.98 23.86 15.37
N VAL A 321 -11.81 24.33 14.43
CA VAL A 321 -12.51 23.51 13.43
C VAL A 321 -11.50 22.70 12.61
N ARG A 322 -10.37 23.31 12.24
CA ARG A 322 -9.25 22.63 11.58
C ARG A 322 -8.73 21.44 12.38
N ARG A 323 -8.51 21.61 13.70
CA ARG A 323 -8.09 20.52 14.60
C ARG A 323 -9.15 19.44 14.71
N MET A 324 -10.43 19.82 14.87
CA MET A 324 -11.54 18.86 14.92
C MET A 324 -11.64 18.03 13.65
N ALA A 325 -11.35 18.64 12.49
CA ALA A 325 -11.31 17.96 11.20
C ALA A 325 -10.03 17.11 10.96
N GLY A 326 -9.15 16.99 11.96
CA GLY A 326 -7.96 16.13 11.90
C GLY A 326 -6.70 16.78 11.28
N PHE A 327 -6.74 18.07 10.93
CA PHE A 327 -5.56 18.78 10.41
C PHE A 327 -4.64 19.22 11.55
N ASN A 328 -3.84 18.30 12.08
CA ASN A 328 -3.06 18.51 13.30
C ASN A 328 -1.66 19.11 13.09
N LYS A 329 -1.22 19.34 11.85
CA LYS A 329 0.09 19.97 11.60
C LYS A 329 0.11 21.44 12.04
N PRO A 330 1.22 21.98 12.57
CA PRO A 330 1.33 23.42 12.86
C PRO A 330 1.11 24.26 11.59
N ILE A 331 0.51 25.44 11.73
CA ILE A 331 0.41 26.45 10.66
C ILE A 331 0.96 27.78 11.16
N ASN A 332 1.41 28.62 10.21
CA ASN A 332 1.72 30.01 10.50
C ASN A 332 0.41 30.80 10.66
N ASP A 333 0.40 31.76 11.59
CA ASP A 333 -0.78 32.54 11.96
C ASP A 333 -1.11 33.67 10.97
N SER A 334 -0.25 33.88 9.98
CA SER A 334 -0.45 34.88 8.93
C SER A 334 -1.32 34.36 7.77
N PRO A 335 -2.21 35.20 7.21
CA PRO A 335 -2.93 34.85 5.99
C PRO A 335 -1.95 34.56 4.84
N THR A 336 -1.96 33.34 4.33
CA THR A 336 -1.12 32.94 3.19
C THR A 336 -1.83 33.23 1.88
N SER A 337 -1.07 33.74 0.90
CA SER A 337 -1.47 34.05 -0.48
C SER A 337 -2.23 32.93 -1.18
#